data_AF-A0A1I8CXC5-F1
#
_entry.id   AF-A0A1I8CXC5-F1
#
_cell.length_a   1.000
_cell.length_b   1.000
_cell.length_c   1.000
_cell.angle_alpha   90.00
_cell.angle_beta   90.00
_cell.angle_gamma   90.00
#
_symmetry.space_group_name_H-M   'P 1'
#
loop_
_entity.id
_entity.type
_entity.pdbx_description
1 polymer ?
#
loop_
_entity_poly.entity_id
_entity_poly.type
_entity_poly.pdbx_seq_one_letter_code
_entity_poly.pdbx_strand_id
1 'polypeptide(L)'
;MSKLIILLTISAVFAMTYAQTSVAPNKKPWTKCQICHHIIAHAEKHFHAGEPEAGLLHELTRECIRLSHEDGQTAGQHCLTIVHKYIDQIFADFNKKETPCQICTEGGECGASDSCVDPTRRAF
;
A
#
# COMPACT_ATOMS: atom_id res chain seq x y z
N MET A 1 3.01 27.82 54.10
CA MET A 1 4.35 27.91 53.48
C MET A 1 4.52 26.89 52.33
N SER A 2 3.44 26.56 51.59
CA SER A 2 3.40 25.47 50.61
C SER A 2 3.05 25.92 49.18
N LYS A 3 3.18 27.22 48.88
CA LYS A 3 2.88 27.80 47.56
C LYS A 3 4.10 28.36 46.82
N LEU A 4 5.24 28.51 47.51
CA LEU A 4 6.50 29.00 46.93
C LEU A 4 7.40 27.88 46.36
N ILE A 5 7.16 26.63 46.75
CA ILE A 5 7.96 25.46 46.29
C ILE A 5 7.52 24.98 44.91
N ILE A 6 6.23 25.12 44.59
CA ILE A 6 5.63 24.65 43.31
C ILE A 6 6.09 25.53 42.13
N LEU A 7 6.46 26.79 42.36
CA LEU A 7 6.89 27.71 41.31
C LEU A 7 8.36 27.51 40.90
N LEU A 8 9.21 26.97 41.77
CA LEU A 8 10.63 26.77 41.48
C LEU A 8 10.93 25.48 40.73
N THR A 9 10.04 24.50 40.76
CA THR A 9 10.22 23.24 40.02
C THR A 9 9.77 23.33 38.56
N ILE A 10 8.99 24.35 38.18
CA ILE A 10 8.45 24.48 36.81
C ILE A 10 9.53 24.93 35.81
N SER A 11 10.59 25.64 36.24
CA SER A 11 11.62 26.12 35.31
C SER A 11 12.60 25.03 34.83
N ALA A 12 12.78 23.94 35.58
CA ALA A 12 13.73 22.89 35.22
C ALA A 12 13.13 21.79 34.32
N VAL A 13 11.81 21.56 34.36
CA VAL A 13 11.18 20.50 33.55
C VAL A 13 10.85 20.96 32.13
N PHE A 14 10.74 22.28 31.90
CA PHE A 14 10.47 22.82 30.57
C PHE A 14 11.67 22.74 29.61
N ALA A 15 12.90 22.52 30.08
CA ALA A 15 14.06 22.40 29.20
C ALA A 15 14.27 20.98 28.63
N MET A 16 13.61 19.94 29.17
CA MET A 16 13.86 18.54 28.78
C MET A 16 12.75 17.87 27.96
N THR A 17 11.63 18.55 27.67
CA THR A 17 10.53 17.94 26.88
C THR A 17 10.48 18.39 25.42
N TYR A 18 11.44 19.17 24.92
CA TYR A 18 11.51 19.50 23.50
C TYR A 18 12.20 18.40 22.65
N ALA A 19 11.93 17.13 22.93
CA ALA A 19 12.20 16.06 21.99
C ALA A 19 10.96 15.84 21.12
N GLN A 20 10.91 16.58 20.00
CA GLN A 20 10.31 16.19 18.71
C GLN A 20 8.89 15.61 18.72
N THR A 21 7.87 16.46 18.53
CA THR A 21 6.60 16.02 17.94
C THR A 21 6.68 16.17 16.42
N SER A 22 7.26 15.19 15.72
CA SER A 22 7.09 15.07 14.27
C SER A 22 5.67 14.58 14.00
N VAL A 23 4.73 15.50 13.77
CA VAL A 23 3.41 15.15 13.25
C VAL A 23 3.63 14.61 11.84
N ALA A 24 3.60 13.28 11.68
CA ALA A 24 3.70 12.66 10.37
C ALA A 24 2.62 13.24 9.44
N PRO A 25 2.91 13.46 8.15
CA PRO A 25 1.90 13.91 7.20
C PRO A 25 0.72 12.94 7.24
N ASN A 26 -0.50 13.49 7.25
CA ASN A 26 -1.74 12.73 7.27
C ASN A 26 -1.89 12.03 5.90
N LYS A 27 -1.22 10.89 5.73
CA LYS A 27 -1.26 10.10 4.50
C LYS A 27 -2.63 9.43 4.47
N LYS A 28 -3.45 9.77 3.48
CA LYS A 28 -4.76 9.12 3.28
C LYS A 28 -4.51 7.62 3.08
N PRO A 29 -5.25 6.73 3.77
CA PRO A 29 -5.12 5.30 3.54
C PRO A 29 -5.47 4.98 2.08
N TRP A 30 -4.81 3.97 1.55
CA TRP A 30 -5.05 3.52 0.19
C TRP A 30 -6.47 2.98 0.04
N THR A 31 -7.11 3.28 -1.10
CA THR A 31 -8.38 2.69 -1.49
C THR A 31 -8.17 1.27 -2.02
N LYS A 32 -9.24 0.47 -2.06
CA LYS A 32 -9.20 -0.88 -2.65
C LYS A 32 -8.70 -0.85 -4.10
N CYS A 33 -9.17 0.12 -4.89
CA CYS A 33 -8.72 0.31 -6.26
C CYS A 33 -7.21 0.59 -6.35
N GLN A 34 -6.68 1.46 -5.48
CA GLN A 34 -5.24 1.76 -5.43
C GLN A 34 -4.41 0.53 -5.07
N ILE A 35 -4.88 -0.28 -4.11
CA ILE A 35 -4.22 -1.52 -3.70
C ILE A 35 -4.22 -2.52 -4.85
N CYS A 36 -5.37 -2.71 -5.51
CA CYS A 36 -5.51 -3.62 -6.64
C CYS A 36 -4.58 -3.21 -7.79
N HIS A 37 -4.64 -1.95 -8.21
CA HIS A 37 -3.77 -1.44 -9.27
C HIS A 37 -2.31 -1.68 -9.00
N HIS A 38 -1.88 -1.36 -7.79
CA HIS A 38 -0.51 -1.50 -7.40
C HIS A 38 -0.05 -2.95 -7.47
N ILE A 39 -0.84 -3.88 -6.96
CA ILE A 39 -0.43 -5.29 -6.93
C ILE A 39 -0.51 -5.95 -8.31
N ILE A 40 -1.50 -5.60 -9.13
CA ILE A 40 -1.59 -6.10 -10.51
C ILE A 40 -0.49 -5.51 -11.39
N ALA A 41 -0.18 -4.21 -11.26
CA ALA A 41 0.95 -3.60 -11.97
C ALA A 41 2.30 -4.18 -11.52
N HIS A 42 2.45 -4.50 -10.23
CA HIS A 42 3.61 -5.22 -9.73
C HIS A 42 3.71 -6.58 -10.39
N ALA A 43 2.61 -7.35 -10.43
CA ALA A 43 2.59 -8.65 -11.10
C ALA A 43 2.91 -8.56 -12.59
N GLU A 44 2.37 -7.58 -13.31
CA GLU A 44 2.62 -7.36 -14.75
C GLU A 44 4.11 -7.12 -15.01
N LYS A 45 4.79 -6.37 -14.14
CA LYS A 45 6.24 -6.15 -14.24
C LYS A 45 7.02 -7.46 -14.11
N HIS A 46 6.67 -8.30 -13.14
CA HIS A 46 7.34 -9.60 -12.93
C HIS A 46 7.06 -10.57 -14.09
N PHE A 47 5.84 -10.55 -14.63
CA PHE A 47 5.47 -11.29 -15.85
C PHE A 47 6.34 -10.89 -17.04
N HIS A 48 6.49 -9.59 -17.32
CA HIS A 48 7.32 -9.11 -18.42
C HIS A 48 8.83 -9.36 -18.20
N ALA A 49 9.26 -9.50 -16.95
CA ALA A 49 10.63 -9.91 -16.62
C ALA A 49 10.89 -11.42 -16.85
N GLY A 50 9.85 -12.20 -17.20
CA GLY A 50 9.97 -13.64 -17.45
C GLY A 50 10.05 -14.49 -16.19
N GLU A 51 9.58 -13.98 -15.05
CA GLU A 51 9.59 -14.73 -13.81
C GLU A 51 8.55 -15.87 -13.84
N PRO A 52 8.88 -17.06 -13.32
CA PRO A 52 7.94 -18.17 -13.26
C PRO A 52 6.82 -17.88 -12.25
N GLU A 53 5.64 -18.39 -12.53
CA GLU A 53 4.43 -18.25 -11.70
C GLU A 53 4.64 -18.64 -10.24
N ALA A 54 5.43 -19.70 -9.98
CA ALA A 54 5.76 -20.13 -8.63
C ALA A 54 6.51 -19.07 -7.80
N GLY A 55 7.27 -18.18 -8.46
CA GLY A 55 7.94 -17.05 -7.81
C GLY A 55 6.99 -15.87 -7.57
N LEU A 56 6.02 -15.66 -8.45
CA LEU A 56 5.15 -14.49 -8.41
C LEU A 56 4.36 -14.39 -7.09
N LEU A 57 3.75 -15.48 -6.62
CA LEU A 57 2.98 -15.44 -5.38
C LEU A 57 3.84 -14.97 -4.19
N HIS A 58 5.09 -15.42 -4.15
CA HIS A 58 6.01 -15.01 -3.11
C HIS A 58 6.32 -13.51 -3.19
N GLU A 59 6.58 -12.98 -4.39
CA GLU A 59 6.81 -11.55 -4.64
C GLU A 59 5.61 -10.69 -4.22
N LEU A 60 4.41 -11.06 -4.68
CA LEU A 60 3.19 -10.32 -4.35
C LEU A 60 2.87 -10.35 -2.86
N THR A 61 3.13 -11.48 -2.19
CA THR A 61 2.97 -11.59 -0.73
C THR A 61 3.92 -10.63 0.00
N ARG A 62 5.20 -10.57 -0.41
CA ARG A 62 6.17 -9.63 0.18
C ARG A 62 5.76 -8.18 -0.03
N GLU A 63 5.20 -7.87 -1.21
CA GLU A 63 4.72 -6.53 -1.51
C GLU A 63 3.53 -6.14 -0.63
N CYS A 64 2.60 -7.06 -0.37
CA CYS A 64 1.52 -6.82 0.59
C CYS A 64 2.00 -6.63 2.03
N ILE A 65 3.06 -7.35 2.46
CA ILE A 65 3.69 -7.15 3.78
C ILE A 65 4.30 -5.75 3.86
N ARG A 66 5.02 -5.31 2.81
CA ARG A 66 5.56 -3.94 2.73
C ARG A 66 4.44 -2.91 2.88
N LEU A 67 3.31 -3.12 2.20
CA LEU A 67 2.13 -2.25 2.31
C LEU A 67 1.53 -2.25 3.73
N SER A 68 1.51 -3.37 4.45
CA SER A 68 1.11 -3.41 5.87
C SER A 68 1.96 -2.49 6.75
N HIS A 69 3.27 -2.41 6.47
CA HIS A 69 4.19 -1.56 7.22
C HIS A 69 4.03 -0.07 6.88
N GLU A 70 3.69 0.26 5.63
CA GLU A 70 3.64 1.65 5.14
C GLU A 70 2.27 2.31 5.23
N ASP A 71 1.20 1.56 4.97
CA ASP A 71 -0.17 2.06 4.86
C ASP A 71 -1.15 1.36 5.82
N GLY A 72 -0.61 0.52 6.71
CA GLY A 72 -1.31 -0.10 7.83
C GLY A 72 -1.79 -1.52 7.55
N GLN A 73 -2.01 -2.27 8.64
CA GLN A 73 -2.36 -3.70 8.59
C GLN A 73 -3.60 -3.99 7.75
N THR A 74 -4.61 -3.11 7.80
CA THR A 74 -5.82 -3.25 6.99
C THR A 74 -5.51 -3.21 5.49
N ALA A 75 -4.62 -2.32 5.06
CA ALA A 75 -4.23 -2.20 3.64
C ALA A 75 -3.51 -3.47 3.16
N GLY A 76 -2.54 -3.98 3.92
CA GLY A 76 -1.85 -5.20 3.55
C GLY A 76 -2.72 -6.46 3.63
N GLN A 77 -3.67 -6.54 4.58
CA GLN A 77 -4.64 -7.65 4.60
C GLN A 77 -5.56 -7.62 3.37
N HIS A 78 -6.02 -6.44 2.94
CA HIS A 78 -6.77 -6.29 1.69
C HIS A 78 -5.92 -6.65 0.47
N CYS A 79 -4.64 -6.26 0.45
CA CYS A 79 -3.70 -6.65 -0.60
C CYS A 79 -3.58 -8.17 -0.71
N LEU A 80 -3.41 -8.90 0.40
CA LEU A 80 -3.33 -10.36 0.39
C LEU A 80 -4.61 -11.01 -0.15
N THR A 81 -5.78 -10.45 0.21
CA THR A 81 -7.06 -10.90 -0.35
C THR A 81 -7.11 -10.76 -1.87
N ILE A 82 -6.62 -9.63 -2.40
CA ILE A 82 -6.52 -9.40 -3.84
C ILE A 82 -5.55 -10.40 -4.48
N VAL A 83 -4.36 -10.60 -3.90
CA VAL A 83 -3.40 -11.60 -4.40
C VAL A 83 -4.04 -12.97 -4.51
N HIS A 84 -4.67 -13.48 -3.44
CA HIS A 84 -5.30 -14.79 -3.47
C HIS A 84 -6.47 -14.88 -4.45
N LYS A 85 -7.17 -13.78 -4.71
CA LYS A 85 -8.28 -13.72 -5.67
C LYS A 85 -7.81 -13.82 -7.11
N TYR A 86 -6.68 -13.21 -7.45
CA TYR A 86 -6.22 -13.07 -8.83
C TYR A 86 -5.05 -13.98 -9.21
N ILE A 87 -4.29 -14.52 -8.26
CA ILE A 87 -3.02 -15.23 -8.54
C ILE A 87 -3.18 -16.36 -9.55
N ASP A 88 -4.29 -17.10 -9.53
CA ASP A 88 -4.54 -18.23 -10.44
C ASP A 88 -4.83 -17.83 -11.89
N GLN A 89 -5.22 -16.57 -12.14
CA GLN A 89 -5.67 -16.09 -13.45
C GLN A 89 -4.82 -14.95 -14.01
N ILE A 90 -4.01 -14.30 -13.17
CA ILE A 90 -3.27 -13.09 -13.52
C ILE A 90 -2.34 -13.28 -14.72
N PHE A 91 -1.69 -14.44 -14.86
CA PHE A 91 -0.88 -14.77 -16.03
C PHE A 91 -1.72 -14.94 -17.30
N ALA A 92 -2.91 -15.53 -17.19
CA ALA A 92 -3.81 -15.66 -18.33
C ALA A 92 -4.33 -14.29 -18.79
N ASP A 93 -4.61 -13.40 -17.86
CA ASP A 93 -5.11 -12.05 -18.14
C ASP A 93 -4.02 -11.18 -18.78
N PHE A 94 -2.76 -11.30 -18.35
CA PHE A 94 -1.63 -10.66 -19.02
C PHE A 94 -1.39 -11.21 -20.43
N ASN A 95 -1.57 -12.52 -20.66
CA ASN A 95 -1.51 -13.09 -22.01
C ASN A 95 -2.60 -12.54 -22.93
N LYS A 96 -3.78 -12.21 -22.39
CA LYS A 96 -4.86 -11.51 -23.11
C LYS A 96 -4.61 -10.00 -23.25
N LYS A 97 -3.53 -9.48 -22.67
CA LYS A 97 -3.13 -8.06 -22.66
C LYS A 97 -4.08 -7.14 -21.88
N GLU A 98 -4.84 -7.72 -20.95
CA GLU A 98 -5.66 -6.96 -20.01
C GLU A 98 -4.76 -6.05 -19.16
N THR A 99 -5.21 -4.82 -18.91
CA THR A 99 -4.48 -3.87 -18.09
C THR A 99 -4.85 -4.00 -16.61
N PRO A 100 -4.00 -3.49 -15.69
CA PRO A 100 -4.35 -3.43 -14.27
C PRO A 100 -5.71 -2.79 -14.01
N CYS A 101 -6.05 -1.71 -14.71
CA CYS A 101 -7.37 -1.10 -14.67
C CYS A 101 -8.51 -2.06 -15.01
N GLN A 102 -8.38 -2.80 -16.10
CA GLN A 102 -9.41 -3.72 -16.56
C GLN A 102 -9.62 -4.82 -15.52
N ILE A 103 -8.53 -5.48 -15.08
CA ILE A 103 -8.56 -6.56 -14.09
C ILE A 103 -9.19 -6.09 -12.76
N CYS A 104 -8.81 -4.90 -12.29
CA CYS A 104 -9.31 -4.36 -11.03
C CYS A 104 -10.76 -3.83 -11.13
N THR A 105 -11.19 -3.36 -12.29
CA THR A 105 -12.59 -2.95 -12.53
C THR A 105 -13.49 -4.16 -12.67
N GLU A 106 -13.09 -5.15 -13.47
CA GLU A 106 -13.87 -6.37 -13.73
C GLU A 106 -14.03 -7.21 -12.46
N GLY A 107 -13.02 -7.27 -11.61
CA GLY A 107 -13.15 -7.92 -10.31
C GLY A 107 -13.74 -7.03 -9.21
N GLY A 108 -14.19 -5.80 -9.51
CA GLY A 108 -14.96 -4.96 -8.60
C GLY A 108 -14.17 -4.29 -7.48
N GLU A 109 -12.84 -4.21 -7.59
CA GLU A 109 -12.00 -3.45 -6.65
C GLU A 109 -11.99 -1.95 -6.97
N CYS A 110 -12.21 -1.60 -8.25
CA CYS A 110 -12.39 -0.24 -8.75
C CYS A 110 -13.84 0.00 -9.20
N GLY A 111 -14.43 1.11 -8.76
CA GLY A 111 -15.74 1.58 -9.18
C GLY A 111 -15.69 2.86 -10.04
N ALA A 112 -16.86 3.33 -10.49
CA ALA A 112 -16.98 4.48 -11.39
C ALA A 112 -16.39 5.80 -10.84
N SER A 113 -16.26 5.92 -9.52
CA SER A 113 -15.68 7.09 -8.85
C SER A 113 -14.17 6.99 -8.63
N ASP A 114 -13.57 5.82 -8.87
CA ASP A 114 -12.14 5.63 -8.69
C ASP A 114 -11.39 6.12 -9.93
N SER A 115 -10.32 6.89 -9.71
CA SER A 115 -9.41 7.27 -10.80
C SER A 115 -8.51 6.09 -11.13
N CYS A 116 -8.98 5.26 -12.05
CA CYS A 116 -8.24 4.15 -12.62
C CYS A 116 -7.30 4.70 -13.70
N VAL A 117 -6.03 4.95 -13.36
CA VAL A 117 -5.02 5.39 -14.34
C VAL A 117 -3.93 4.35 -14.39
N ASP A 118 -3.92 3.56 -15.46
CA ASP A 118 -2.75 2.76 -15.80
C ASP A 118 -1.62 3.73 -16.19
N PRO A 119 -0.40 3.61 -15.64
CA PRO A 119 0.73 4.30 -16.23
C PRO A 119 0.76 3.90 -17.71
N THR A 120 0.83 4.89 -18.60
CA THR A 120 0.94 4.65 -20.05
C THR A 120 1.98 3.57 -20.24
N ARG A 121 1.61 2.45 -20.90
CA ARG A 121 2.50 1.30 -21.23
C ARG A 121 3.75 1.81 -21.95
N ARG A 122 4.67 2.43 -21.22
CA ARG A 122 5.99 2.80 -21.70
C ARG A 122 6.71 1.48 -21.71
N ALA A 123 6.71 0.86 -22.90
CA ALA A 123 7.57 -0.23 -23.33
C ALA A 123 8.51 -0.69 -22.20
N PHE A 124 8.02 -1.65 -21.41
CA PHE A 124 8.91 -2.56 -20.71
C PHE A 124 9.43 -3.55 -21.75
#